data_AF-A0A350CW45-F1
#
_entry.id   AF-A0A350CW45-F1
#
_cell.length_a   1.000
_cell.length_b   1.000
_cell.length_c   1.000
_cell.angle_alpha   90.00
_cell.angle_beta   90.00
_cell.angle_gamma   90.00
#
_symmetry.space_group_name_H-M   'P 1'
#
loop_
_entity.id
_entity.type
_entity.pdbx_description
1 polymer ?
#
loop_
_entity_poly.entity_id
_entity_poly.type
_entity_poly.pdbx_seq_one_letter_code
_entity_poly.pdbx_strand_id
1 'polypeptide(L)' 'EILNSAIEAVVDRFGGEIHPLSGKAKDLGSAAVLLALTICAIIWCTILVSNFLS' A
#
# COMPACT_ATOMS: atom_id res chain seq x y z
N GLU A 1 5.72 17.28 -1.29
CA GLU A 1 4.59 17.14 -0.34
C GLU A 1 3.57 16.10 -0.77
N ILE A 2 3.04 16.13 -2.01
CA ILE A 2 2.05 15.15 -2.51
C ILE A 2 2.49 13.69 -2.32
N LEU A 3 3.75 13.36 -2.64
CA LEU A 3 4.28 11.99 -2.48
C LEU A 3 4.41 11.58 -1.01
N ASN A 4 4.82 12.51 -0.13
CA ASN A 4 4.94 12.24 1.31
C ASN A 4 3.56 12.00 1.93
N SER A 5 2.56 12.82 1.58
CA SER A 5 1.18 12.63 2.02
C SER A 5 0.55 11.36 1.47
N ALA A 6 0.88 10.96 0.24
CA ALA A 6 0.41 9.68 -0.31
C ALA A 6 1.01 8.49 0.44
N ILE A 7 2.28 8.57 0.86
CA ILE A 7 2.93 7.52 1.65
C ILE A 7 2.36 7.45 3.08
N GLU A 8 2.18 8.59 3.75
CA GLU A 8 1.60 8.66 5.10
C GLU A 8 0.15 8.14 5.13
N ALA A 9 -0.69 8.50 4.15
CA ALA A 9 -2.06 8.02 4.06
C ALA A 9 -2.15 6.51 3.80
N VAL A 10 -1.17 5.95 3.09
CA VAL A 10 -1.05 4.50 2.91
C VAL A 10 -0.59 3.84 4.20
N VAL A 11 0.44 4.35 4.87
CA VAL A 11 0.98 3.77 6.12
C VAL A 11 -0.06 3.79 7.26
N ASP A 12 -0.79 4.89 7.42
CA ASP A 12 -1.81 5.06 8.48
C ASP A 12 -2.98 4.06 8.34
N ARG A 13 -3.33 3.70 7.10
CA ARG A 13 -4.39 2.73 6.78
C ARG A 13 -4.10 1.31 7.29
N PHE A 14 -2.83 0.95 7.55
CA PHE A 14 -2.40 -0.41 7.93
C PHE A 14 -1.75 -0.52 9.31
N GLY A 15 -1.45 0.60 9.98
CA GLY A 15 -0.86 0.60 11.33
C GLY A 15 -1.83 0.27 12.47
N GLY A 16 -3.13 0.12 12.17
CA GLY A 16 -4.18 -0.11 13.16
C GLY A 16 -4.30 -1.58 13.60
N GLU A 17 -3.65 -1.88 14.73
CA GLU A 17 -3.92 -2.99 15.66
C GLU A 17 -3.54 -4.42 15.23
N ILE A 18 -2.45 -4.92 15.83
CA ILE A 18 -2.02 -6.31 15.81
C ILE A 18 -2.52 -7.00 17.09
N HIS A 19 -3.36 -8.05 16.95
CA HIS A 19 -3.53 -9.27 17.80
C HIS A 19 -5.02 -9.74 17.92
N PRO A 20 -5.34 -11.01 18.23
CA PRO A 20 -4.55 -12.25 18.24
C PRO A 20 -5.20 -13.45 17.50
N LEU A 21 -4.39 -14.47 17.16
CA LEU A 21 -4.74 -15.88 16.88
C LEU A 21 -5.39 -16.23 15.51
N SER A 22 -4.51 -16.50 14.53
CA SER A 22 -4.65 -17.36 13.33
C SER A 22 -5.71 -17.00 12.27
N GLY A 23 -6.97 -16.74 12.64
CA GLY A 23 -8.02 -16.32 11.70
C GLY A 23 -7.74 -14.94 11.10
N LYS A 24 -7.42 -13.97 11.96
CA LYS A 24 -7.03 -12.62 11.52
C LYS A 24 -5.68 -12.57 10.80
N ALA A 25 -4.76 -13.53 11.05
CA ALA A 25 -3.49 -13.58 10.33
C ALA A 25 -3.67 -13.88 8.83
N LYS A 26 -4.70 -14.67 8.49
CA LYS A 26 -5.06 -14.97 7.11
C LYS A 26 -5.64 -13.75 6.38
N ASP A 27 -6.56 -13.03 7.04
CA ASP A 27 -7.14 -11.79 6.49
C ASP A 27 -6.15 -10.62 6.46
N LEU A 28 -5.26 -10.51 7.44
CA LEU A 28 -4.17 -9.54 7.42
C LEU A 28 -3.13 -9.89 6.34
N GLY A 29 -2.86 -11.17 6.10
CA GLY A 29 -1.99 -11.62 5.02
C GLY A 29 -2.53 -11.25 3.63
N SER A 30 -3.83 -11.48 3.38
CA SER A 30 -4.46 -11.07 2.12
C SER A 30 -4.53 -9.55 1.98
N ALA A 31 -4.79 -8.81 3.07
CA ALA A 31 -4.72 -7.35 3.09
C ALA A 31 -3.31 -6.82 2.81
N ALA A 32 -2.27 -7.44 3.37
CA ALA A 32 -0.88 -7.08 3.13
C ALA A 32 -0.45 -7.36 1.67
N VAL A 33 -0.91 -8.46 1.07
CA VAL A 33 -0.67 -8.76 -0.35
C VAL A 33 -1.40 -7.75 -1.25
N LEU A 34 -2.66 -7.42 -0.94
CA LEU A 34 -3.43 -6.42 -1.67
C LEU A 34 -2.77 -5.04 -1.59
N LEU A 35 -2.23 -4.68 -0.43
CA LEU A 35 -1.43 -3.47 -0.24
C LEU A 35 -0.15 -3.50 -1.09
N ALA A 36 0.62 -4.58 -1.02
CA ALA A 36 1.86 -4.72 -1.79
C ALA A 36 1.60 -4.57 -3.30
N LEU A 37 0.53 -5.18 -3.81
CA LEU A 37 0.09 -5.03 -5.20
C LEU A 37 -0.36 -3.60 -5.53
N THR A 38 -1.06 -2.94 -4.61
CA THR A 38 -1.51 -1.55 -4.77
C THR A 38 -0.33 -0.58 -4.84
N ILE A 39 0.64 -0.71 -3.93
CA ILE A 39 1.87 0.09 -3.94
C ILE A 39 2.67 -0.17 -5.23
N CYS A 40 2.80 -1.43 -5.62
CA CYS A 40 3.44 -1.79 -6.88
C CYS A 40 2.76 -1.10 -8.07
N ALA A 41 1.44 -1.17 -8.17
CA ALA A 41 0.67 -0.50 -9.22
C ALA A 41 0.88 1.02 -9.23
N ILE A 42 0.89 1.67 -8.06
CA ILE A 42 1.13 3.12 -7.94
C ILE A 42 2.54 3.50 -8.44
N ILE A 43 3.58 2.75 -8.04
CA ILE A 43 4.96 3.00 -8.48
C ILE A 43 5.04 2.88 -10.01
N TRP A 44 4.52 1.80 -10.57
CA TRP A 44 4.53 1.58 -12.01
C TRP A 44 3.71 2.62 -12.77
N CYS A 45 2.52 3.00 -12.30
CA CYS A 45 1.74 4.08 -12.89
C CYS A 45 2.48 5.42 -12.84
N THR A 46 3.15 5.73 -11.73
CA THR A 46 3.91 6.97 -11.60
C THR A 46 5.08 7.01 -12.59
N ILE A 47 5.80 5.89 -12.74
CA ILE A 47 6.88 5.77 -13.72
C ILE A 47 6.33 5.89 -15.15
N LEU A 48 5.23 5.21 -15.46
CA LEU A 48 4.62 5.22 -16.79
C LEU A 48 4.14 6.61 -17.17
N VAL A 49 3.43 7.30 -16.27
CA VAL A 49 2.97 8.69 -16.47
C VAL A 49 4.16 9.63 -16.63
N SER A 50 5.19 9.50 -15.79
CA SER A 50 6.42 10.30 -15.90
C SER A 50 7.13 10.07 -17.23
N ASN A 51 7.20 8.84 -17.71
CA ASN A 51 7.83 8.51 -18.99
C ASN A 51 7.01 8.95 -20.20
N PHE A 52 5.68 8.97 -20.10
CA PHE A 52 4.80 9.40 -21.18
C PHE A 52 4.63 10.92 -21.26
N LEU A 53 4.79 11.63 -20.14
CA LEU A 53 4.82 13.11 -20.11
C LEU A 53 6.22 13.70 -20.38
N SER A 54 7.27 12.89 -20.30
CA SER A 54 8.65 13.27 -20.67
C SER A 54 8.86 13.13 -22.18
#